data_AF-A0A2A5NZD7-F1
#
_entry.id   AF-A0A2A5NZD7-F1
#
_cell.length_a   1.000
_cell.length_b   1.000
_cell.length_c   1.000
_cell.angle_alpha   90.00
_cell.angle_beta   90.00
_cell.angle_gamma   90.00
#
_symmetry.space_group_name_H-M   'P 1'
#
loop_
_entity.id
_entity.type
_entity.pdbx_description
1 polymer ?
#
loop_
_entity_poly.entity_id
_entity_poly.type
_entity_poly.pdbx_seq_one_letter_code
_entity_poly.pdbx_strand_id
1 'polypeptide(L)'
;MSLKLDVKATNYGSLSKPNYTVEVELKASLRASPDEVHRACVEERFVSTRTVPTSPVVNFRGSMDGSKPYYRALVVDRGGTVYEYVVEARYKGGVSNVTYEPHVRPPSLRRLHPSYFKLLGFKVEDFEVNNYRFTAGLKRYEELHVEVYGGPNGGSSLQLRAREAGLSELRPPCDELISLLSRALERLGIAGLREVVGERVRGLG
;
A
#
# COMPACT_ATOMS: atom_id res chain seq x y z
N MET A 1 -7.55 -13.13 16.85
CA MET A 1 -6.82 -12.65 15.65
C MET A 1 -7.25 -13.57 14.53
N SER A 2 -7.67 -13.02 13.40
CA SER A 2 -8.07 -13.79 12.22
C SER A 2 -7.31 -13.23 11.02
N LEU A 3 -6.90 -14.11 10.13
CA LEU A 3 -6.23 -13.78 8.88
C LEU A 3 -6.90 -14.62 7.78
N LYS A 4 -7.39 -13.95 6.75
CA LYS A 4 -7.94 -14.58 5.56
C LYS A 4 -7.12 -14.12 4.37
N LEU A 5 -6.54 -15.08 3.65
CA LEU A 5 -5.74 -14.85 2.46
C LEU A 5 -6.39 -15.56 1.27
N ASP A 6 -6.61 -14.81 0.19
CA ASP A 6 -7.01 -15.33 -1.12
C ASP A 6 -5.92 -15.00 -2.13
N VAL A 7 -5.60 -15.95 -3.00
CA VAL A 7 -4.56 -15.79 -4.04
C VAL A 7 -5.07 -16.37 -5.34
N LYS A 8 -4.90 -15.61 -6.41
CA LYS A 8 -5.29 -15.99 -7.76
C LYS A 8 -4.14 -15.71 -8.72
N ALA A 9 -3.91 -16.60 -9.67
CA ALA A 9 -2.99 -16.37 -10.77
C ALA A 9 -3.67 -16.71 -12.09
N THR A 10 -3.41 -15.88 -13.11
CA THR A 10 -3.86 -16.13 -14.49
C THR A 10 -2.65 -16.05 -15.42
N ASN A 11 -2.39 -17.09 -16.21
CA ASN A 11 -1.38 -17.03 -17.27
C ASN A 11 -2.02 -16.53 -18.57
N TYR A 12 -1.59 -15.36 -19.07
CA TYR A 12 -2.00 -14.83 -20.37
C TYR A 12 -1.02 -15.16 -21.50
N GLY A 13 0.06 -15.88 -21.18
CA GLY A 13 1.09 -16.34 -22.11
C GLY A 13 0.93 -17.81 -22.46
N SER A 14 1.97 -18.35 -23.09
CA SER A 14 2.10 -19.80 -23.30
C SER A 14 2.86 -20.45 -22.13
N LEU A 15 2.91 -21.78 -22.08
CA LEU A 15 3.71 -22.48 -21.07
C LEU A 15 5.22 -22.21 -21.23
N SER A 16 5.72 -22.02 -22.45
CA SER A 16 7.14 -21.75 -22.73
C SER A 16 7.52 -20.27 -22.62
N LYS A 17 6.54 -19.37 -22.69
CA LYS A 17 6.69 -17.93 -22.44
C LYS A 17 5.53 -17.44 -21.58
N PRO A 18 5.55 -17.72 -20.27
CA PRO A 18 4.47 -17.32 -19.38
C PRO A 18 4.37 -15.81 -19.26
N ASN A 19 3.15 -15.36 -18.98
CA ASN A 19 2.84 -13.96 -18.71
C ASN A 19 1.74 -13.92 -17.65
N TYR A 20 2.14 -14.15 -16.40
CA TYR A 20 1.23 -14.23 -15.27
C TYR A 20 0.79 -12.84 -14.81
N THR A 21 -0.48 -12.79 -14.39
CA THR A 21 -0.99 -11.81 -13.44
C THR A 21 -1.30 -12.53 -12.15
N VAL A 22 -0.69 -12.11 -11.05
CA VAL A 22 -0.93 -12.65 -9.70
C VAL A 22 -1.67 -11.61 -8.88
N GLU A 23 -2.72 -12.03 -8.19
CA GLU A 23 -3.59 -11.23 -7.34
C GLU A 23 -3.61 -11.85 -5.94
N VAL A 24 -3.50 -11.01 -4.92
CA VAL A 24 -3.52 -11.37 -3.51
C VAL A 24 -4.50 -10.46 -2.79
N GLU A 25 -5.44 -11.04 -2.07
CA GLU A 25 -6.28 -10.31 -1.12
C GLU A 25 -6.07 -10.87 0.29
N LEU A 26 -5.84 -9.97 1.24
CA LEU A 26 -5.68 -10.32 2.65
C LEU A 26 -6.55 -9.44 3.53
N LYS A 27 -7.23 -10.07 4.49
CA LYS A 27 -7.95 -9.40 5.56
C LYS A 27 -7.44 -9.91 6.90
N ALA A 28 -7.09 -9.01 7.81
CA ALA A 28 -6.60 -9.34 9.13
C ALA A 28 -7.24 -8.46 10.22
N SER A 29 -7.53 -9.05 11.37
CA SER A 29 -7.92 -8.30 12.57
C SER A 29 -6.78 -8.28 13.58
N LEU A 30 -6.31 -7.09 13.91
CA LEU A 30 -5.15 -6.83 14.76
C LEU A 30 -5.59 -6.36 16.15
N ARG A 31 -4.81 -6.70 17.18
CA ARG A 31 -4.96 -6.11 18.51
C ARG A 31 -4.40 -4.69 18.58
N ALA A 32 -3.43 -4.38 17.72
CA ALA A 32 -2.83 -3.06 17.61
C ALA A 32 -3.82 -2.04 17.03
N SER A 33 -3.79 -0.82 17.56
CA SER A 33 -4.53 0.32 17.04
C SER A 33 -3.97 0.80 15.68
N PRO A 34 -4.74 1.55 14.88
CA PRO A 34 -4.25 2.14 13.64
C PRO A 34 -2.98 2.99 13.80
N ASP A 35 -2.83 3.74 14.91
CA ASP A 35 -1.61 4.51 15.23
C ASP A 35 -0.37 3.61 15.38
N GLU A 36 -0.52 2.47 16.05
CA GLU A 36 0.56 1.50 16.25
C GLU A 36 0.94 0.80 14.94
N VAL A 37 -0.04 0.47 14.11
CA VAL A 37 0.17 -0.11 12.77
C VAL A 37 0.88 0.89 11.88
N HIS A 38 0.41 2.14 11.84
CA HIS A 38 1.05 3.19 11.08
C HIS A 38 2.50 3.41 11.52
N ARG A 39 2.76 3.47 12.83
CA ARG A 39 4.12 3.59 13.37
C ARG A 39 5.02 2.44 12.90
N ALA A 40 4.56 1.20 13.00
CA ALA A 40 5.34 0.05 12.53
C ALA A 40 5.63 0.13 11.02
N CYS A 41 4.64 0.56 10.23
CA CYS A 41 4.81 0.79 8.79
C CYS A 41 5.83 1.90 8.47
N VAL A 42 5.90 2.95 9.29
CA VAL A 42 6.91 4.01 9.13
C VAL A 42 8.30 3.49 9.49
N GLU A 43 8.44 2.79 10.62
CA GLU A 43 9.70 2.21 11.09
C GLU A 43 10.29 1.24 10.05
N GLU A 44 9.44 0.42 9.44
CA GLU A 44 9.82 -0.54 8.40
C GLU A 44 9.83 0.07 6.98
N ARG A 45 9.65 1.39 6.85
CA ARG A 45 9.66 2.14 5.58
C ARG A 45 8.59 1.75 4.56
N PHE A 46 7.56 1.01 4.98
CA PHE A 46 6.36 0.79 4.16
C PHE A 46 5.62 2.11 3.89
N VAL A 47 5.51 2.99 4.90
CA VAL A 47 5.11 4.39 4.72
C VAL A 47 6.37 5.24 4.61
N SER A 48 6.73 5.62 3.38
CA SER A 48 7.94 6.38 3.06
C SER A 48 7.74 7.21 1.79
N THR A 49 8.73 8.02 1.41
CA THR A 49 8.68 8.83 0.17
C THR A 49 8.55 7.98 -1.10
N ARG A 50 8.86 6.68 -1.02
CA ARG A 50 8.68 5.73 -2.12
C ARG A 50 7.21 5.38 -2.35
N THR A 51 6.43 5.24 -1.28
CA THR A 51 5.00 4.89 -1.34
C THR A 51 4.09 6.11 -1.27
N VAL A 52 4.59 7.20 -0.68
CA VAL A 52 3.92 8.50 -0.55
C VAL A 52 4.85 9.61 -1.05
N PRO A 53 4.83 9.93 -2.36
CA PRO A 53 5.77 10.88 -2.95
C PRO A 53 5.68 12.29 -2.37
N THR A 54 6.83 12.97 -2.29
CA THR A 54 6.92 14.41 -1.97
C THR A 54 7.38 15.26 -3.16
N SER A 55 7.72 14.63 -4.28
CA SER A 55 8.17 15.26 -5.53
C SER A 55 7.47 14.60 -6.72
N PRO A 56 7.54 15.21 -7.93
CA PRO A 56 6.99 14.59 -9.13
C PRO A 56 7.54 13.18 -9.37
N VAL A 57 6.66 12.27 -9.79
CA VAL A 57 6.95 10.87 -10.09
C VAL A 57 6.44 10.50 -11.47
N VAL A 58 7.07 9.51 -12.11
CA VAL A 58 6.72 9.05 -13.46
C VAL A 58 6.09 7.66 -13.39
N ASN A 59 5.01 7.46 -14.15
CA ASN A 59 4.23 6.24 -14.24
C ASN A 59 3.86 5.63 -12.89
N PHE A 60 3.53 6.51 -11.93
CA PHE A 60 3.18 6.13 -10.57
C PHE A 60 2.04 7.03 -10.07
N ARG A 61 0.91 6.41 -9.71
CA ARG A 61 -0.25 7.06 -9.05
C ARG A 61 -0.81 6.14 -7.95
N GLY A 62 -1.89 6.55 -7.28
CA GLY A 62 -2.49 5.76 -6.19
C GLY A 62 -3.14 4.45 -6.67
N SER A 63 -4.02 4.50 -7.68
CA SER A 63 -4.69 3.31 -8.26
C SER A 63 -4.70 3.30 -9.78
N MET A 64 -4.98 2.14 -10.38
CA MET A 64 -5.10 1.98 -11.83
C MET A 64 -6.19 2.85 -12.46
N ASP A 65 -7.30 3.13 -11.78
CA ASP A 65 -8.39 3.98 -12.27
C ASP A 65 -8.21 5.48 -11.89
N GLY A 66 -7.24 5.79 -11.03
CA GLY A 66 -7.02 7.13 -10.50
C GLY A 66 -8.01 7.56 -9.42
N SER A 67 -8.86 6.67 -8.91
CA SER A 67 -9.84 6.99 -7.86
C SER A 67 -9.23 7.09 -6.46
N LYS A 68 -8.10 6.41 -6.20
CA LYS A 68 -7.42 6.41 -4.90
C LYS A 68 -6.19 7.33 -4.88
N PRO A 69 -5.97 8.09 -3.79
CA PRO A 69 -4.77 8.90 -3.57
C PRO A 69 -3.57 8.00 -3.23
N TYR A 70 -2.33 8.51 -3.27
CA TYR A 70 -1.17 7.76 -2.76
C TYR A 70 -1.34 7.39 -1.28
N TYR A 71 -1.92 8.31 -0.52
CA TYR A 71 -2.13 8.17 0.92
C TYR A 71 -3.37 8.93 1.36
N ARG A 72 -4.11 8.39 2.30
CA ARG A 72 -5.15 9.10 3.05
C ARG A 72 -5.11 8.64 4.51
N ALA A 73 -5.38 9.53 5.44
CA ALA A 73 -5.53 9.21 6.84
C ALA A 73 -6.43 10.20 7.57
N LEU A 74 -7.21 9.70 8.51
CA LEU A 74 -7.82 10.50 9.56
C LEU A 74 -6.80 10.65 10.69
N VAL A 75 -6.36 11.88 10.95
CA VAL A 75 -5.36 12.19 11.98
C VAL A 75 -5.88 13.21 12.97
N VAL A 76 -5.49 13.05 14.24
CA VAL A 76 -5.84 13.96 15.34
C VAL A 76 -4.57 14.63 15.84
N ASP A 77 -4.56 15.97 15.89
CA ASP A 77 -3.42 16.71 16.43
C ASP A 77 -3.41 16.75 17.97
N ARG A 78 -2.40 17.40 18.56
CA ARG A 78 -2.27 17.54 20.02
C ARG A 78 -3.40 18.36 20.67
N GLY A 79 -4.06 19.22 19.90
CA GLY A 79 -5.19 20.03 20.33
C GLY A 79 -6.54 19.32 20.21
N GLY A 80 -6.56 18.09 19.68
CA GLY A 80 -7.78 17.33 19.43
C GLY A 80 -8.45 17.65 18.08
N THR A 81 -7.82 18.47 17.23
CA THR A 81 -8.35 18.79 15.90
C THR A 81 -8.18 17.60 14.97
N VAL A 82 -9.27 17.22 14.30
CA VAL A 82 -9.29 16.12 13.35
C VAL A 82 -9.05 16.65 11.93
N TYR A 83 -8.15 16.01 11.20
CA TYR A 83 -7.86 16.30 9.80
C TYR A 83 -8.02 15.04 8.96
N GLU A 84 -8.67 15.17 7.81
CA GLU A 84 -8.52 14.21 6.71
C GLU A 84 -7.28 14.63 5.90
N TYR A 85 -6.15 13.96 6.14
CA TYR A 85 -4.91 14.17 5.42
C TYR A 85 -4.89 13.30 4.16
N VAL A 86 -4.65 13.89 2.98
CA VAL A 86 -4.66 13.19 1.69
C VAL A 86 -3.48 13.61 0.84
N VAL A 87 -2.83 12.66 0.16
CA VAL A 87 -1.78 12.91 -0.85
C VAL A 87 -2.25 12.38 -2.20
N GLU A 88 -2.77 13.27 -3.03
CA GLU A 88 -3.34 12.93 -4.34
C GLU A 88 -2.28 12.91 -5.44
N ALA A 89 -2.52 12.12 -6.48
CA ALA A 89 -1.75 12.15 -7.72
C ALA A 89 -2.36 13.16 -8.69
N ARG A 90 -1.72 14.31 -8.92
CA ARG A 90 -2.16 15.28 -9.92
C ARG A 90 -1.40 15.09 -11.22
N TYR A 91 -2.10 14.78 -12.31
CA TYR A 91 -1.48 14.65 -13.62
C TYR A 91 -0.77 15.95 -14.03
N LYS A 92 0.49 15.84 -14.46
CA LYS A 92 1.36 16.97 -14.86
C LYS A 92 1.74 16.94 -16.34
N GLY A 93 1.53 15.82 -17.04
CA GLY A 93 1.84 15.68 -18.46
C GLY A 93 2.47 14.33 -18.80
N GLY A 94 2.75 14.12 -20.09
CA GLY A 94 3.40 12.91 -20.61
C GLY A 94 2.41 11.88 -21.18
N VAL A 95 2.85 11.17 -22.23
CA VAL A 95 2.05 10.16 -22.92
C VAL A 95 2.49 8.75 -22.48
N SER A 96 3.76 8.41 -22.70
CA SER A 96 4.34 7.12 -22.27
C SER A 96 5.08 7.20 -20.93
N ASN A 97 5.54 8.41 -20.58
CA ASN A 97 6.15 8.72 -19.29
C ASN A 97 5.25 9.72 -18.57
N VAL A 98 4.12 9.21 -18.08
CA VAL A 98 3.09 10.03 -17.44
C VAL A 98 3.62 10.53 -16.11
N THR A 99 3.74 11.84 -15.96
CA THR A 99 4.22 12.49 -14.75
C THR A 99 3.05 12.89 -13.87
N TYR A 100 3.15 12.58 -12.58
CA TYR A 100 2.22 13.00 -11.54
C TYR A 100 2.95 13.83 -10.48
N GLU A 101 2.27 14.84 -9.96
CA GLU A 101 2.73 15.66 -8.85
C GLU A 101 1.90 15.37 -7.60
N PRO A 102 2.53 15.08 -6.45
CA PRO A 102 1.81 14.86 -5.20
C PRO A 102 1.18 16.16 -4.73
N HIS A 103 -0.13 16.11 -4.46
CA HIS A 103 -0.91 17.24 -3.97
C HIS A 103 -1.49 16.91 -2.60
N VAL A 104 -1.07 17.66 -1.57
CA VAL A 104 -1.46 17.39 -0.18
C VAL A 104 -2.67 18.24 0.22
N ARG A 105 -3.67 17.60 0.83
CA ARG A 105 -4.82 18.25 1.48
C ARG A 105 -4.89 17.84 2.96
N PRO A 106 -5.29 18.75 3.87
CA PRO A 106 -5.55 20.17 3.63
C PRO A 106 -4.25 20.96 3.37
N PRO A 107 -4.34 22.17 2.74
CA PRO A 107 -3.16 22.98 2.42
C PRO A 107 -2.30 23.35 3.64
N SER A 108 -2.89 23.45 4.83
CA SER A 108 -2.18 23.70 6.10
C SER A 108 -1.16 22.61 6.44
N LEU A 109 -1.37 21.38 5.97
CA LEU A 109 -0.49 20.23 6.19
C LEU A 109 0.42 19.94 4.99
N ARG A 110 0.52 20.83 4.00
CA ARG A 110 1.22 20.57 2.73
C ARG A 110 2.69 20.17 2.87
N ARG A 111 3.38 20.64 3.91
CA ARG A 111 4.80 20.34 4.16
C ARG A 111 5.02 19.12 5.06
N LEU A 112 3.95 18.52 5.54
CA LEU A 112 3.99 17.35 6.41
C LEU A 112 3.98 16.10 5.55
N HIS A 113 4.90 15.17 5.81
CA HIS A 113 4.87 13.81 5.26
C HIS A 113 4.38 12.84 6.35
N PRO A 114 3.59 11.79 6.03
CA PRO A 114 3.00 10.87 7.02
C PRO A 114 4.01 10.24 7.98
N SER A 115 5.24 9.98 7.52
CA SER A 115 6.31 9.44 8.37
C SER A 115 6.64 10.31 9.59
N TYR A 116 6.26 11.60 9.59
CA TYR A 116 6.51 12.52 10.69
C TYR A 116 5.32 12.73 11.62
N PHE A 117 4.16 12.09 11.38
CA PHE A 117 2.97 12.26 12.21
C PHE A 117 3.26 12.04 13.70
N LYS A 118 3.88 10.92 14.05
CA LYS A 118 4.19 10.61 15.45
C LYS A 118 5.11 11.64 16.10
N LEU A 119 6.14 12.07 15.37
CA LEU A 119 7.12 13.05 15.85
C LEU A 119 6.46 14.39 16.17
N LEU A 120 5.51 14.81 15.33
CA LEU A 120 4.77 16.06 15.52
C LEU A 120 3.58 15.91 16.48
N GLY A 121 3.31 14.70 16.97
CA GLY A 121 2.23 14.41 17.92
C GLY A 121 0.85 14.35 17.27
N PHE A 122 0.79 13.97 15.98
CA PHE A 122 -0.45 13.48 15.39
C PHE A 122 -0.66 12.02 15.79
N LYS A 123 -1.92 11.68 16.09
CA LYS A 123 -2.40 10.31 16.25
C LYS A 123 -3.15 9.90 14.98
N VAL A 124 -2.90 8.70 14.48
CA VAL A 124 -3.59 8.15 13.30
C VAL A 124 -4.77 7.28 13.74
N GLU A 125 -5.98 7.60 13.27
CA GLU A 125 -7.21 6.86 13.56
C GLU A 125 -7.57 5.87 12.44
N ASP A 126 -7.21 6.20 11.20
CA ASP A 126 -7.23 5.29 10.05
C ASP A 126 -6.20 5.74 9.03
N PHE A 127 -5.78 4.83 8.14
CA PHE A 127 -5.02 5.21 6.97
C PHE A 127 -5.14 4.21 5.81
N GLU A 128 -4.92 4.70 4.60
CA GLU A 128 -4.71 3.90 3.41
C GLU A 128 -3.41 4.32 2.70
N VAL A 129 -2.70 3.33 2.15
CA VAL A 129 -1.53 3.49 1.28
C VAL A 129 -1.84 2.81 -0.03
N ASN A 130 -1.77 3.54 -1.14
CA ASN A 130 -2.09 3.02 -2.46
C ASN A 130 -0.93 3.26 -3.42
N ASN A 131 -0.53 2.21 -4.12
CA ASN A 131 0.58 2.23 -5.06
C ASN A 131 0.20 1.57 -6.36
N TYR A 132 0.11 2.33 -7.44
CA TYR A 132 -0.02 1.83 -8.80
C TYR A 132 1.16 2.30 -9.66
N ARG A 133 2.09 1.39 -9.94
CA ARG A 133 3.27 1.61 -10.77
C ARG A 133 3.10 0.86 -12.08
N PHE A 134 3.32 1.53 -13.19
CA PHE A 134 3.08 0.94 -14.51
C PHE A 134 4.20 1.29 -15.49
N THR A 135 4.27 0.55 -16.60
CA THR A 135 5.08 0.94 -17.74
C THR A 135 4.16 1.13 -18.94
N ALA A 136 3.97 2.37 -19.41
CA ALA A 136 3.07 2.63 -20.51
C ALA A 136 3.49 1.85 -21.77
N GLY A 137 2.50 1.30 -22.48
CA GLY A 137 2.74 0.48 -23.67
C GLY A 137 3.14 -0.96 -23.38
N LEU A 138 3.51 -1.30 -22.13
CA LEU A 138 3.67 -2.67 -21.68
C LEU A 138 2.47 -3.06 -20.82
N LYS A 139 2.00 -4.31 -20.93
CA LYS A 139 1.00 -4.88 -20.02
C LYS A 139 1.65 -5.27 -18.67
N ARG A 140 2.53 -4.40 -18.14
CA ARG A 140 3.30 -4.60 -16.91
C ARG A 140 2.94 -3.51 -15.90
N TYR A 141 2.53 -3.95 -14.71
CA TYR A 141 2.24 -3.06 -13.61
C TYR A 141 2.29 -3.80 -12.27
N GLU A 142 2.47 -3.02 -11.21
CA GLU A 142 2.33 -3.40 -9.81
C GLU A 142 1.25 -2.50 -9.20
N GLU A 143 0.30 -3.10 -8.50
CA GLU A 143 -0.77 -2.41 -7.79
C GLU A 143 -0.87 -2.95 -6.36
N LEU A 144 -0.80 -2.07 -5.36
CA LEU A 144 -0.92 -2.43 -3.96
C LEU A 144 -1.75 -1.41 -3.20
N HIS A 145 -2.78 -1.89 -2.53
CA HIS A 145 -3.68 -1.14 -1.67
C HIS A 145 -3.64 -1.73 -0.28
N VAL A 146 -3.29 -0.93 0.71
CA VAL A 146 -3.37 -1.29 2.12
C VAL A 146 -4.27 -0.28 2.81
N GLU A 147 -5.24 -0.78 3.55
CA GLU A 147 -6.17 0.03 4.32
C GLU A 147 -6.18 -0.49 5.76
N VAL A 148 -6.10 0.42 6.73
CA VAL A 148 -6.12 0.10 8.16
C VAL A 148 -7.12 1.02 8.83
N TYR A 149 -8.16 0.44 9.41
CA TYR A 149 -9.23 1.16 10.08
C TYR A 149 -9.38 0.72 11.53
N GLY A 150 -9.96 1.57 12.37
CA GLY A 150 -10.36 1.24 13.72
C GLY A 150 -11.23 -0.04 13.76
N GLY A 151 -10.84 -0.98 14.60
CA GLY A 151 -11.53 -2.25 14.82
C GLY A 151 -12.19 -2.32 16.21
N PRO A 152 -12.91 -3.41 16.50
CA PRO A 152 -13.50 -3.61 17.82
C PRO A 152 -12.45 -3.57 18.94
N ASN A 153 -12.84 -3.08 20.12
CA ASN A 153 -12.02 -3.07 21.33
C ASN A 153 -10.66 -2.35 21.20
N GLY A 154 -10.58 -1.31 20.36
CA GLY A 154 -9.37 -0.49 20.19
C GLY A 154 -8.29 -1.12 19.29
N GLY A 155 -8.55 -2.28 18.70
CA GLY A 155 -7.70 -2.88 17.69
C GLY A 155 -7.89 -2.25 16.30
N SER A 156 -7.42 -2.93 15.26
CA SER A 156 -7.59 -2.47 13.87
C SER A 156 -7.96 -3.60 12.92
N SER A 157 -8.60 -3.25 11.82
CA SER A 157 -8.82 -4.14 10.68
C SER A 157 -7.91 -3.70 9.55
N LEU A 158 -7.08 -4.62 9.07
CA LEU A 158 -6.20 -4.43 7.92
C LEU A 158 -6.77 -5.14 6.70
N GLN A 159 -6.81 -4.45 5.58
CA GLN A 159 -7.12 -5.02 4.27
C GLN A 159 -5.96 -4.73 3.32
N LEU A 160 -5.46 -5.76 2.66
CA LEU A 160 -4.44 -5.67 1.63
C LEU A 160 -5.03 -6.24 0.33
N ARG A 161 -4.84 -5.51 -0.77
CA ARG A 161 -5.01 -6.02 -2.13
C ARG A 161 -3.73 -5.74 -2.90
N ALA A 162 -3.10 -6.77 -3.43
CA ALA A 162 -1.90 -6.64 -4.25
C ALA A 162 -2.10 -7.37 -5.58
N ARG A 163 -1.61 -6.77 -6.66
CA ARG A 163 -1.70 -7.31 -8.01
C ARG A 163 -0.44 -6.97 -8.78
N GLU A 164 0.11 -7.92 -9.51
CA GLU A 164 1.24 -7.67 -10.40
C GLU A 164 1.03 -8.43 -11.70
N ALA A 165 1.18 -7.72 -12.83
CA ALA A 165 1.03 -8.27 -14.17
C ALA A 165 2.34 -8.18 -14.93
N GLY A 166 2.54 -9.13 -15.85
CA GLY A 166 3.75 -9.16 -16.68
C GLY A 166 4.83 -10.12 -16.18
N LEU A 167 4.48 -11.02 -15.26
CA LEU A 167 5.40 -11.92 -14.58
C LEU A 167 5.76 -13.12 -15.46
N SER A 168 7.04 -13.41 -15.59
CA SER A 168 7.53 -14.60 -16.30
C SER A 168 7.46 -15.89 -15.47
N GLU A 169 7.22 -15.76 -14.16
CA GLU A 169 7.17 -16.84 -13.19
C GLU A 169 6.10 -16.57 -12.13
N LEU A 170 5.59 -17.61 -11.48
CA LEU A 170 4.66 -17.48 -10.36
C LEU A 170 5.42 -17.02 -9.11
N ARG A 171 5.30 -15.73 -8.79
CA ARG A 171 5.87 -15.12 -7.58
C ARG A 171 4.88 -14.17 -6.90
N PRO A 172 5.07 -13.84 -5.60
CA PRO A 172 4.26 -12.83 -4.92
C PRO A 172 4.21 -11.52 -5.71
N PRO A 173 3.02 -10.90 -5.84
CA PRO A 173 2.90 -9.59 -6.46
C PRO A 173 3.47 -8.53 -5.52
N CYS A 174 4.10 -7.48 -6.06
CA CYS A 174 4.63 -6.37 -5.27
C CYS A 174 5.57 -6.86 -4.14
N ASP A 175 6.41 -7.87 -4.39
CA ASP A 175 7.16 -8.63 -3.37
C ASP A 175 7.90 -7.72 -2.38
N GLU A 176 8.51 -6.64 -2.87
CA GLU A 176 9.21 -5.71 -2.00
C GLU A 176 8.27 -4.96 -1.02
N LEU A 177 7.12 -4.50 -1.49
CA LEU A 177 6.13 -3.81 -0.64
C LEU A 177 5.45 -4.78 0.33
N ILE A 178 5.14 -6.01 -0.11
CA ILE A 178 4.65 -7.07 0.78
C ILE A 178 5.69 -7.40 1.85
N SER A 179 6.97 -7.45 1.49
CA SER A 179 8.06 -7.71 2.44
C SER A 179 8.18 -6.61 3.50
N LEU A 180 8.07 -5.34 3.09
CA LEU A 180 8.05 -4.19 4.01
C LEU A 180 6.86 -4.26 4.98
N LEU A 181 5.67 -4.58 4.45
CA LEU A 181 4.47 -4.74 5.26
C LEU A 181 4.58 -5.95 6.21
N SER A 182 5.13 -7.08 5.75
CA SER A 182 5.34 -8.28 6.59
C SER A 182 6.16 -7.94 7.83
N ARG A 183 7.29 -7.24 7.66
CA ARG A 183 8.11 -6.80 8.79
C ARG A 183 7.38 -5.85 9.73
N ALA A 184 6.55 -4.94 9.19
CA ALA A 184 5.76 -4.05 10.03
C ALA A 184 4.76 -4.84 10.89
N LEU A 185 4.13 -5.86 10.32
CA LEU A 185 3.17 -6.71 11.02
C LEU A 185 3.82 -7.71 11.99
N GLU A 186 5.05 -8.15 11.72
CA GLU A 186 5.86 -8.99 12.62
C GLU A 186 6.08 -8.29 13.96
N ARG A 187 6.35 -6.98 13.93
CA ARG A 187 6.47 -6.13 15.14
C ARG A 187 5.19 -6.09 15.98
N LEU A 188 4.05 -6.43 15.38
CA LEU A 188 2.73 -6.42 15.99
C LEU A 188 2.22 -7.85 16.29
N GLY A 189 3.10 -8.85 16.20
CA GLY A 189 2.80 -10.24 16.51
C GLY A 189 2.20 -11.05 15.36
N ILE A 190 2.24 -10.54 14.12
CA ILE A 190 1.86 -11.30 12.92
C ILE A 190 3.11 -11.62 12.12
N ALA A 191 3.64 -12.82 12.32
CA ALA A 191 4.80 -13.29 11.57
C ALA A 191 4.41 -13.97 10.25
N GLY A 192 5.31 -13.90 9.28
CA GLY A 192 5.29 -14.79 8.12
C GLY A 192 4.33 -14.40 7.00
N LEU A 193 3.88 -13.14 6.92
CA LEU A 193 2.95 -12.73 5.86
C LEU A 193 3.55 -13.01 4.47
N ARG A 194 4.81 -12.63 4.25
CA ARG A 194 5.48 -12.83 2.96
C ARG A 194 5.60 -14.32 2.62
N GLU A 195 6.02 -15.13 3.59
CA GLU A 195 6.20 -16.57 3.45
C GLU A 195 4.88 -17.25 3.09
N VAL A 196 3.81 -16.93 3.81
CA VAL A 196 2.46 -17.48 3.57
C VAL A 196 1.95 -17.07 2.17
N VAL A 197 2.17 -15.83 1.73
CA VAL A 197 1.84 -15.41 0.36
C VAL A 197 2.66 -16.20 -0.66
N GLY A 198 3.97 -16.35 -0.44
CA GLY A 198 4.87 -17.09 -1.32
C GLY A 198 4.53 -18.57 -1.45
N GLU A 199 4.21 -19.23 -0.35
CA GLU A 199 3.73 -20.62 -0.35
C GLU A 199 2.42 -20.76 -1.12
N ARG A 200 1.48 -19.84 -0.90
CA ARG A 200 0.18 -19.90 -1.57
C ARG A 200 0.28 -19.66 -3.07
N VAL A 201 1.15 -18.75 -3.51
CA VAL A 201 1.42 -18.52 -4.94
C VAL A 201 2.10 -19.73 -5.58
N ARG A 202 3.12 -20.31 -4.92
CA ARG A 202 3.80 -21.51 -5.43
C ARG A 202 2.87 -22.70 -5.56
N GLY A 203 1.90 -22.83 -4.66
CA GLY A 203 0.87 -23.88 -4.73
C GLY A 203 -0.13 -23.74 -5.89
N LEU A 204 -0.07 -22.68 -6.69
CA LEU A 204 -0.89 -22.51 -7.90
C LEU A 204 -0.24 -23.08 -9.17
N GLY A 205 1.06 -23.42 -9.11
CA GLY A 205 1.87 -23.89 -10.23
C GLY A 205 1.89 -25.40 -10.41
#